data_AF-A0A6A6RFY8-F1
#
_entry.id   AF-A0A6A6RFY8-F1
#
_cell.length_a   1.000
_cell.length_b   1.000
_cell.length_c   1.000
_cell.angle_alpha   90.00
_cell.angle_beta   90.00
_cell.angle_gamma   90.00
#
_symmetry.space_group_name_H-M   'P 1'
#
loop_
_entity.id
_entity.type
_entity.pdbx_description
1 polymer ?
#
loop_
_entity_poly.entity_id
_entity_poly.type
_entity_poly.pdbx_seq_one_letter_code
_entity_poly.pdbx_strand_id
1 'polypeptide(L)' 'PSYIPKVVEDAIYICAVLSIPYLWVDKYCIDQHNPQRKAAEINAMGQIYRQAQITLI' A
#
# COMPACT_ATOMS: atom_id res chain seq x y z
N PRO A 1 11.31 0.38 10.42
CA PRO A 1 10.33 1.06 11.30
C PRO A 1 10.28 0.38 12.68
N SER A 2 10.20 1.14 13.78
CA SER A 2 10.13 0.59 15.15
C SER A 2 8.73 0.07 15.53
N TYR A 3 7.70 0.38 14.73
CA TYR A 3 6.33 -0.09 14.92
C TYR A 3 5.63 -0.22 13.56
N ILE A 4 5.05 -1.39 13.29
CA ILE A 4 4.18 -1.66 12.15
C ILE A 4 2.76 -1.84 12.69
N PRO A 5 1.75 -1.13 12.18
CA PRO A 5 0.38 -1.33 12.62
C PRO A 5 -0.07 -2.78 12.34
N LYS A 6 -0.84 -3.36 13.26
CA LYS A 6 -1.32 -4.75 13.16
C LYS A 6 -2.01 -5.06 11.82
N VAL A 7 -2.80 -4.13 11.29
CA VAL A 7 -3.45 -4.25 9.97
C VAL A 7 -2.45 -4.51 8.85
N VAL A 8 -1.26 -3.91 8.92
CA VAL A 8 -0.21 -4.11 7.89
C VAL A 8 0.48 -5.45 8.10
N GLU A 9 0.70 -5.89 9.33
CA GLU A 9 1.21 -7.23 9.62
C GLU A 9 0.26 -8.32 9.11
N ASP A 10 -1.04 -8.16 9.39
CA ASP A 10 -2.08 -9.07 8.93
C ASP A 10 -2.18 -9.07 7.39
N ALA A 11 -2.06 -7.90 6.75
CA ALA A 11 -2.01 -7.80 5.28
C ALA A 11 -0.79 -8.50 4.68
N ILE A 12 0.39 -8.38 5.29
CA ILE A 12 1.59 -9.11 4.86
C ILE A 12 1.36 -10.62 4.95
N TYR A 13 0.79 -11.09 6.05
CA TYR A 13 0.45 -12.51 6.23
C TYR A 13 -0.50 -13.02 5.15
N ILE A 14 -1.58 -12.28 4.88
CA ILE A 14 -2.56 -12.63 3.83
C ILE A 14 -1.90 -12.66 2.45
N CYS A 15 -1.10 -11.65 2.10
CA CYS A 15 -0.37 -11.63 0.83
C CYS A 15 0.57 -12.83 0.69
N ALA A 16 1.27 -13.21 1.75
CA ALA A 16 2.16 -14.38 1.75
C ALA A 16 1.38 -15.69 1.53
N VAL A 17 0.26 -15.88 2.23
CA VAL A 17 -0.61 -17.07 2.06
C VAL A 17 -1.19 -17.14 0.65
N LEU A 18 -1.55 -15.99 0.07
CA LEU A 18 -2.11 -15.90 -1.28
C LEU A 18 -1.06 -15.86 -2.40
N SER A 19 0.24 -15.95 -2.07
CA SER A 19 1.34 -15.82 -3.03
C SER A 19 1.30 -14.51 -3.84
N ILE A 20 0.86 -13.42 -3.21
CA ILE A 20 0.87 -12.07 -3.77
C ILE A 20 2.20 -11.42 -3.39
N PRO A 21 3.11 -11.17 -4.36
CA PRO A 21 4.47 -10.72 -4.07
C PRO A 21 4.57 -9.23 -3.69
N TYR A 22 3.52 -8.45 -3.92
CA TYR A 22 3.53 -7.01 -3.70
C TYR A 22 2.33 -6.55 -2.87
N LEU A 23 2.62 -5.78 -1.83
CA LEU A 23 1.62 -5.12 -0.99
C LEU A 23 1.81 -3.61 -1.09
N TRP A 24 0.76 -2.90 -1.50
CA TRP A 24 0.72 -1.45 -1.49
C TRP A 24 0.09 -0.96 -0.18
N VAL A 25 0.79 -0.10 0.55
CA VAL A 25 0.29 0.59 1.74
C VAL A 25 0.60 2.07 1.60
N ASP A 26 -0.40 2.93 1.51
CA ASP A 26 -0.21 4.37 1.23
C ASP A 26 0.81 5.04 2.15
N LYS A 27 0.82 4.69 3.44
CA LYS A 27 1.77 5.21 4.43
C LYS A 27 3.23 4.92 4.08
N TYR A 28 3.51 3.80 3.43
CA TYR A 28 4.86 3.32 3.11
C TYR A 28 5.23 3.49 1.64
N CYS A 29 4.25 3.44 0.74
CA CYS A 29 4.48 3.50 -0.70
C CYS A 29 4.41 4.92 -1.27
N ILE A 30 3.70 5.86 -0.61
CA ILE A 30 3.64 7.26 -1.01
C ILE A 30 4.77 8.03 -0.32
N ASP A 31 5.48 8.87 -1.09
CA ASP A 31 6.52 9.74 -0.55
C ASP A 31 5.90 10.87 0.29
N GLN A 32 5.83 10.65 1.60
CA GLN A 32 5.19 11.59 2.53
C GLN A 32 5.97 12.92 2.69
N HIS A 33 7.23 12.98 2.27
CA HIS A 33 8.09 14.15 2.45
C HIS A 33 8.20 15.01 1.19
N ASN A 34 7.71 14.53 0.05
CA ASN A 34 7.69 15.25 -1.21
C ASN A 34 6.25 15.61 -1.61
N PRO A 35 5.78 16.85 -1.36
CA PRO A 35 4.41 17.25 -1.63
C PRO A 35 3.99 17.08 -3.10
N GLN A 36 4.91 17.33 -4.04
CA GLN A 36 4.64 17.21 -5.47
C GLN A 36 4.44 15.73 -5.88
N ARG A 37 5.31 14.84 -5.40
CA ARG A 37 5.18 13.39 -5.68
C ARG A 37 3.97 12.80 -4.98
N LYS A 38 3.72 13.20 -3.73
CA LYS A 38 2.53 12.83 -2.98
C LYS A 38 1.25 13.19 -3.73
N ALA A 39 1.16 14.41 -4.27
CA ALA A 39 -0.01 14.83 -5.03
C ALA A 39 -0.19 14.01 -6.32
N ALA A 40 0.90 13.71 -7.03
CA ALA A 40 0.85 12.87 -8.23
C ALA A 40 0.40 11.44 -7.91
N GLU A 41 0.93 10.84 -6.83
CA GLU A 41 0.58 9.49 -6.39
C GLU A 41 -0.87 9.41 -5.89
N ILE A 42 -1.34 10.43 -5.16
CA ILE A 42 -2.75 10.54 -4.74
C ILE A 42 -3.69 10.63 -5.94
N ASN A 43 -3.33 11.44 -6.95
CA ASN A 43 -4.11 11.54 -8.18
C ASN A 43 -4.14 10.22 -8.97
N ALA A 44 -3.13 9.37 -8.80
CA ALA A 44 -3.05 8.05 -9.42
C ALA A 44 -3.73 6.92 -8.62
N MET A 45 -4.20 7.17 -7.38
CA MET A 45 -4.79 6.14 -6.51
C MET A 45 -5.90 5.34 -7.19
N GLY A 46 -6.74 6.00 -7.99
CA GLY A 46 -7.80 5.31 -8.74
C GLY A 46 -7.26 4.26 -9.71
N GLN A 47 -6.11 4.50 -10.36
CA GLN A 47 -5.48 3.50 -11.21
C GLN A 47 -4.77 2.42 -10.39
N ILE A 48 -4.08 2.81 -9.32
CA ILE A 48 -3.37 1.88 -8.43
C ILE A 48 -4.34 0.84 -7.85
N TYR A 49 -5.46 1.29 -7.29
CA TYR A 49 -6.48 0.39 -6.73
C TYR A 49 -7.19 -0.43 -7.79
N ARG A 50 -7.43 0.13 -8.99
CA ARG A 50 -8.03 -0.62 -10.10
C ARG A 50 -7.14 -1.75 -10.60
N GLN A 51 -5.82 -1.62 -10.45
CA GLN A 51 -4.85 -2.64 -10.85
C GLN A 51 -4.55 -3.65 -9.73
N ALA A 52 -5.10 -3.46 -8.53
CA ALA A 52 -4.91 -4.38 -7.42
C ALA A 52 -5.68 -5.69 -7.67
N GLN A 53 -5.04 -6.83 -7.37
CA GLN A 53 -5.72 -8.12 -7.42
C GLN A 53 -6.78 -8.24 -6.32
N ILE A 54 -6.50 -7.66 -5.14
CA ILE A 54 -7.35 -7.68 -3.95
C ILE A 54 -7.16 -6.35 -3.21
N THR A 55 -8.21 -5.85 -2.58
CA THR A 55 -8.17 -4.71 -1.66
C THR A 55 -8.58 -5.20 -0.27
N LEU A 56 -7.77 -4.88 0.74
CA LEU A 56 -8.03 -5.17 2.15
C LEU A 56 -8.48 -3.87 2.84
N ILE A 57 -9.57 -3.93 3.61
CA ILE A 57 -10.18 -2.81 4.36
C ILE A 57 -10.28 -3.13 5.84
#